data_AF-A0A958Y3I6-F1
#
_entry.id   AF-A0A958Y3I6-F1
#
_cell.length_a   1.000
_cell.length_b   1.000
_cell.length_c   1.000
_cell.angle_alpha   90.00
_cell.angle_beta   90.00
_cell.angle_gamma   90.00
#
_symmetry.space_group_name_H-M   'P 1'
#
loop_
_entity.id
_entity.type
_entity.pdbx_description
1 polymer ?
#
loop_
_entity_poly.entity_id
_entity_poly.type
_entity_poly.pdbx_seq_one_letter_code
_entity_poly.pdbx_strand_id
1 'polypeptide(L)'
;RWIEIDNSDPEKMLNFKEQAVAAGATMYNRIEWVAVDPATGLIYWTETGRDAPGSAWADEEAAGATHDPYHIQRAIDKGWGTPNSSDYRDYYGRIWVYDPATNYNTVLIEGGPDWDEETSPAEADYFSKHLSNPDGLNVMSIDGQSFLVICEDLNGRSYGRVPAGVSNNTCELWLLDLSIETPTADDLIRISAVPAGAEVTGAIATSDGKSLLVNSQHPSSSNPFPFNHSLTYAIHGFDQITVTDLDDPQFGESEGLELFPNPATRTVYFNRATDLAIYNAQGQRLKVFRNVTQVDVSGLPAGAYFLQSADGETKKLVVK
;
A
#
# COMPACT_ATOMS: atom_id res chain seq x y z
N ARG A 1 -13.90 -2.39 -23.66
CA ARG A 1 -13.44 -2.36 -25.08
C ARG A 1 -12.71 -1.05 -25.33
N TRP A 2 -11.64 -1.06 -26.13
CA TRP A 2 -11.02 0.19 -26.61
C TRP A 2 -11.89 0.87 -27.66
N ILE A 3 -11.95 2.20 -27.60
CA ILE A 3 -12.65 3.05 -28.56
C ILE A 3 -11.61 3.88 -29.27
N GLU A 4 -11.56 3.76 -30.59
CA GLU A 4 -10.66 4.54 -31.41
C GLU A 4 -11.11 6.01 -31.43
N ILE A 5 -10.18 6.90 -31.09
CA ILE A 5 -10.35 8.36 -31.21
C ILE A 5 -9.39 8.84 -32.29
N ASP A 6 -9.93 9.55 -33.27
CA ASP A 6 -9.15 10.11 -34.38
C ASP A 6 -8.21 11.21 -33.88
N ASN A 7 -6.94 10.86 -33.74
CA ASN A 7 -5.87 11.75 -33.27
C ASN A 7 -5.20 12.55 -34.39
N SER A 8 -5.68 12.42 -35.65
CA SER A 8 -5.19 13.21 -36.78
C SER A 8 -5.82 14.60 -36.86
N ASP A 9 -6.93 14.81 -36.15
CA ASP A 9 -7.66 16.08 -36.05
C ASP A 9 -7.26 16.83 -34.75
N PRO A 10 -6.54 17.96 -34.84
CA PRO A 10 -6.13 18.74 -33.67
C PRO A 10 -7.31 19.25 -32.84
N GLU A 11 -8.46 19.54 -33.43
CA GLU A 11 -9.65 20.01 -32.69
C GLU A 11 -10.20 18.90 -31.79
N LYS A 12 -10.17 17.65 -32.25
CA LYS A 12 -10.54 16.49 -31.40
C LYS A 12 -9.55 16.30 -30.26
N MET A 13 -8.25 16.50 -30.52
CA MET A 13 -7.22 16.36 -29.49
C MET A 13 -7.27 17.46 -28.43
N LEU A 14 -7.60 18.70 -28.82
CA LEU A 14 -7.82 19.80 -27.87
C LEU A 14 -9.06 19.57 -26.99
N ASN A 15 -10.06 18.83 -27.50
CA ASN A 15 -11.32 18.54 -26.82
C ASN A 15 -11.48 17.03 -26.52
N PHE A 16 -10.37 16.33 -26.26
CA PHE A 16 -10.34 14.86 -26.17
C PHE A 16 -11.33 14.30 -25.14
N LYS A 17 -11.48 14.98 -23.99
CA LYS A 17 -12.45 14.60 -22.96
C LYS A 17 -13.87 14.51 -23.50
N GLU A 18 -14.32 15.53 -24.24
CA GLU A 18 -15.67 15.59 -24.81
C GLU A 18 -15.86 14.49 -25.86
N GLN A 19 -14.82 14.21 -26.67
CA GLN A 19 -14.84 13.12 -27.64
C GLN A 19 -14.98 11.75 -26.96
N ALA A 20 -14.23 11.51 -25.88
CA ALA A 20 -14.28 10.26 -25.12
C ALA A 20 -15.64 10.08 -24.43
N VAL A 21 -16.15 11.12 -23.78
CA VAL A 21 -17.47 11.13 -23.14
C VAL A 21 -18.58 10.84 -24.16
N ALA A 22 -18.60 11.54 -25.30
CA ALA A 22 -19.59 11.33 -26.35
C ALA A 22 -19.54 9.91 -26.95
N ALA A 23 -18.38 9.26 -26.90
CA ALA A 23 -18.22 7.88 -27.35
C ALA A 23 -18.61 6.83 -26.30
N GLY A 24 -19.00 7.25 -25.09
CA GLY A 24 -19.37 6.35 -24.00
C GLY A 24 -18.15 5.76 -23.28
N ALA A 25 -17.10 6.55 -23.08
CA ALA A 25 -15.95 6.14 -22.28
C ALA A 25 -16.37 5.80 -20.83
N THR A 26 -15.69 4.83 -20.25
CA THR A 26 -15.88 4.45 -18.84
C THR A 26 -15.20 5.47 -17.93
N MET A 27 -15.91 5.93 -16.91
CA MET A 27 -15.38 6.82 -15.88
C MET A 27 -14.70 6.01 -14.76
N TYR A 28 -13.63 6.57 -14.23
CA TYR A 28 -12.82 5.99 -13.16
C TYR A 28 -12.55 7.06 -12.09
N ASN A 29 -12.27 6.65 -10.86
CA ASN A 29 -11.98 7.53 -9.74
C ASN A 29 -10.50 7.92 -9.69
N ARG A 30 -10.13 8.93 -10.50
CA ARG A 30 -8.75 9.47 -10.60
C ARG A 30 -7.71 8.40 -10.97
N ILE A 31 -7.68 8.03 -12.26
CA ILE A 31 -6.58 7.22 -12.79
C ILE A 31 -5.27 8.00 -12.66
N GLU A 32 -4.23 7.37 -12.12
CA GLU A 32 -2.88 7.95 -12.07
C GLU A 32 -1.91 7.10 -12.94
N TRP A 33 -1.04 6.27 -12.34
CA TRP A 33 0.02 5.56 -13.09
C TRP A 33 -0.46 4.24 -13.69
N VAL A 34 0.22 3.84 -14.76
CA VAL A 34 0.03 2.57 -15.47
C VAL A 34 1.34 1.81 -15.50
N ALA A 35 1.30 0.51 -15.24
CA ALA A 35 2.43 -0.40 -15.35
C ALA A 35 2.06 -1.61 -16.22
N VAL A 36 3.04 -2.21 -16.89
CA VAL A 36 2.85 -3.44 -17.67
C VAL A 36 3.78 -4.49 -17.08
N ASP A 37 3.24 -5.66 -16.74
CA ASP A 37 4.07 -6.80 -16.36
C ASP A 37 4.68 -7.41 -17.63
N PRO A 38 6.01 -7.36 -17.82
CA PRO A 38 6.64 -7.90 -19.01
C PRO A 38 6.55 -9.43 -19.10
N ALA A 39 6.30 -10.13 -17.99
CA ALA A 39 6.19 -11.59 -17.99
C ALA A 39 4.85 -12.07 -18.57
N THR A 40 3.75 -11.39 -18.24
CA THR A 40 2.39 -11.79 -18.64
C THR A 40 1.76 -10.91 -19.72
N GLY A 41 2.22 -9.67 -19.85
CA GLY A 41 1.59 -8.64 -20.70
C GLY A 41 0.34 -8.00 -20.09
N LEU A 42 0.00 -8.34 -18.84
CA LEU A 42 -1.09 -7.71 -18.09
C LEU A 42 -0.73 -6.24 -17.80
N ILE A 43 -1.76 -5.39 -17.83
CA ILE A 43 -1.63 -3.95 -17.64
C ILE A 43 -2.33 -3.58 -16.33
N TYR A 44 -1.64 -2.87 -15.46
CA TYR A 44 -2.15 -2.44 -14.17
C TYR A 44 -2.24 -0.92 -14.13
N TRP A 45 -3.23 -0.37 -13.44
CA TRP A 45 -3.27 1.07 -13.17
C TRP A 45 -3.88 1.37 -11.82
N THR A 46 -3.49 2.50 -11.26
CA THR A 46 -4.02 3.00 -10.00
C THR A 46 -5.24 3.87 -10.24
N GLU A 47 -6.25 3.70 -9.39
CA GLU A 47 -7.24 4.71 -9.08
C GLU A 47 -6.93 5.23 -7.69
N THR A 48 -6.45 6.47 -7.57
CA THR A 48 -6.00 6.99 -6.27
C THR A 48 -7.17 7.33 -5.34
N GLY A 49 -8.42 7.34 -5.82
CA GLY A 49 -9.60 7.55 -4.98
C GLY A 49 -9.88 9.01 -4.61
N ARG A 50 -11.05 9.24 -3.99
CA ARG A 50 -11.57 10.55 -3.60
C ARG A 50 -12.63 10.41 -2.52
N ASP A 51 -12.62 11.31 -1.54
CA ASP A 51 -13.60 11.31 -0.43
C ASP A 51 -15.05 11.21 -0.91
N ALA A 52 -15.49 12.04 -1.86
CA ALA A 52 -16.83 11.98 -2.42
C ALA A 52 -16.78 12.12 -3.96
N PRO A 53 -16.74 11.01 -4.72
CA PRO A 53 -16.58 11.07 -6.17
C PRO A 53 -17.87 11.44 -6.92
N GLY A 54 -19.04 11.38 -6.29
CA GLY A 54 -20.32 11.42 -7.01
C GLY A 54 -20.54 12.64 -7.92
N SER A 55 -20.18 13.84 -7.46
CA SER A 55 -20.31 15.05 -8.29
C SER A 55 -19.27 15.15 -9.41
N ALA A 56 -18.18 14.38 -9.34
CA ALA A 56 -17.14 14.32 -10.37
C ALA A 56 -17.40 13.23 -11.43
N TRP A 57 -18.55 12.56 -11.33
CA TRP A 57 -19.03 11.60 -12.31
C TRP A 57 -20.42 11.97 -12.86
N ALA A 58 -21.24 12.66 -12.08
CA ALA A 58 -22.62 12.95 -12.44
C ALA A 58 -22.76 13.78 -13.73
N ASP A 59 -21.89 14.76 -13.96
CA ASP A 59 -21.94 15.59 -15.17
C ASP A 59 -21.39 14.86 -16.40
N GLU A 60 -20.30 14.08 -16.26
CA GLU A 60 -19.83 13.24 -17.36
C GLU A 60 -20.81 12.12 -17.74
N GLU A 61 -21.49 11.50 -16.76
CA GLU A 61 -22.54 10.52 -17.04
C GLU A 61 -23.69 11.15 -17.83
N ALA A 62 -24.16 12.33 -17.38
CA ALA A 62 -25.21 13.07 -18.09
C ALA A 62 -24.80 13.48 -19.51
N ALA A 63 -23.50 13.65 -19.75
CA ALA A 63 -22.94 13.95 -21.07
C ALA A 63 -22.68 12.71 -21.94
N GLY A 64 -22.82 11.49 -21.41
CA GLY A 64 -22.79 10.24 -22.17
C GLY A 64 -21.75 9.21 -21.74
N ALA A 65 -20.89 9.53 -20.77
CA ALA A 65 -19.95 8.57 -20.20
C ALA A 65 -20.68 7.53 -19.33
N THR A 66 -20.00 6.43 -19.00
CA THR A 66 -20.60 5.32 -18.23
C THR A 66 -19.79 4.98 -17.00
N HIS A 67 -20.45 4.57 -15.92
CA HIS A 67 -19.78 3.94 -14.77
C HIS A 67 -19.33 2.52 -15.12
N ASP A 68 -18.18 2.10 -14.60
CA ASP A 68 -17.83 0.68 -14.59
C ASP A 68 -18.82 -0.10 -13.69
N PRO A 69 -19.25 -1.31 -14.07
CA PRO A 69 -20.14 -2.14 -13.23
C PRO A 69 -19.62 -2.36 -11.81
N TYR A 70 -18.31 -2.41 -11.60
CA TYR A 70 -17.71 -2.53 -10.28
C TYR A 70 -18.07 -1.33 -9.39
N HIS A 71 -17.93 -0.10 -9.88
CA HIS A 71 -18.27 1.12 -9.12
C HIS A 71 -19.74 1.14 -8.73
N ILE A 72 -20.63 0.73 -9.65
CA ILE A 72 -22.07 0.60 -9.38
C ILE A 72 -22.32 -0.40 -8.24
N GLN A 73 -21.73 -1.59 -8.34
CA GLN A 73 -21.91 -2.63 -7.33
C GLN A 73 -21.35 -2.21 -5.97
N ARG A 74 -20.16 -1.59 -5.94
CA ARG A 74 -19.55 -1.06 -4.73
C ARG A 74 -20.43 0.00 -4.06
N ALA A 75 -21.02 0.92 -4.82
CA ALA A 75 -21.96 1.89 -4.27
C ALA A 75 -23.19 1.21 -3.64
N ILE A 76 -23.76 0.20 -4.31
CA ILE A 76 -24.89 -0.59 -3.82
C ILE A 76 -24.54 -1.32 -2.52
N ASP A 77 -23.37 -1.95 -2.47
CA ASP A 77 -22.89 -2.67 -1.30
C ASP A 77 -22.68 -1.72 -0.11
N LYS A 78 -22.31 -0.46 -0.39
CA LYS A 78 -22.25 0.63 0.59
C LYS A 78 -23.59 1.30 0.90
N GLY A 79 -24.70 0.77 0.40
CA GLY A 79 -26.07 1.25 0.68
C GLY A 79 -26.56 2.37 -0.24
N TRP A 80 -25.85 2.66 -1.33
CA TRP A 80 -26.19 3.72 -2.28
C TRP A 80 -26.63 3.14 -3.62
N GLY A 81 -27.76 3.61 -4.17
CA GLY A 81 -28.24 3.10 -5.46
C GLY A 81 -27.41 3.52 -6.68
N THR A 82 -26.42 4.41 -6.51
CA THR A 82 -25.59 4.94 -7.59
C THR A 82 -24.26 5.47 -7.05
N PRO A 83 -23.15 5.36 -7.83
CA PRO A 83 -21.88 6.02 -7.49
C PRO A 83 -21.96 7.55 -7.51
N ASN A 84 -23.00 8.14 -8.12
CA ASN A 84 -23.22 9.59 -8.18
C ASN A 84 -23.79 10.20 -6.89
N SER A 85 -24.10 9.37 -5.88
CA SER A 85 -24.59 9.88 -4.61
C SER A 85 -23.56 10.84 -3.99
N SER A 86 -23.99 12.02 -3.54
CA SER A 86 -23.13 12.97 -2.82
C SER A 86 -22.60 12.41 -1.51
N ASP A 87 -23.27 11.38 -0.98
CA ASP A 87 -22.94 10.72 0.28
C ASP A 87 -22.12 9.44 0.08
N TYR A 88 -21.93 8.98 -1.17
CA TYR A 88 -21.03 7.88 -1.46
C TYR A 88 -19.57 8.28 -1.17
N ARG A 89 -18.82 7.37 -0.54
CA ARG A 89 -17.44 7.59 -0.10
C ARG A 89 -16.50 6.57 -0.72
N ASP A 90 -15.40 7.06 -1.29
CA ASP A 90 -14.43 6.21 -2.00
C ASP A 90 -12.97 6.70 -1.85
N TYR A 91 -12.53 6.85 -0.61
CA TYR A 91 -11.34 7.60 -0.21
C TYR A 91 -10.02 6.84 -0.26
N TYR A 92 -10.02 5.49 -0.29
CA TYR A 92 -8.78 4.70 -0.31
C TYR A 92 -8.25 4.43 -1.72
N GLY A 93 -9.08 4.44 -2.76
CA GLY A 93 -8.66 4.04 -4.10
C GLY A 93 -8.44 2.53 -4.25
N ARG A 94 -7.82 2.11 -5.35
CA ARG A 94 -7.62 0.71 -5.75
C ARG A 94 -6.61 0.57 -6.89
N ILE A 95 -6.23 -0.67 -7.19
CA ILE A 95 -5.46 -1.01 -8.38
C ILE A 95 -6.30 -1.94 -9.26
N TRP A 96 -6.36 -1.60 -10.54
CA TRP A 96 -7.01 -2.39 -11.56
C TRP A 96 -6.00 -3.21 -12.34
N VAL A 97 -6.48 -4.30 -12.94
CA VAL A 97 -5.75 -5.09 -13.94
C VAL A 97 -6.60 -5.22 -15.20
N TYR A 98 -5.97 -5.06 -16.35
CA TYR A 98 -6.52 -5.28 -17.68
C TYR A 98 -5.72 -6.37 -18.39
N ASP A 99 -6.44 -7.31 -18.97
CA ASP A 99 -5.89 -8.36 -19.81
C ASP A 99 -6.17 -8.05 -21.29
N PRO A 100 -5.13 -7.70 -22.08
CA PRO A 100 -5.28 -7.46 -23.51
C PRO A 100 -5.78 -8.67 -24.30
N ALA A 101 -5.55 -9.90 -23.83
CA ALA A 101 -5.95 -11.12 -24.53
C ALA A 101 -7.46 -11.36 -24.46
N THR A 102 -8.09 -11.02 -23.33
CA THR A 102 -9.54 -11.15 -23.11
C THR A 102 -10.29 -9.83 -23.27
N ASN A 103 -9.57 -8.71 -23.36
CA ASN A 103 -10.12 -7.36 -23.43
C ASN A 103 -11.05 -7.04 -22.24
N TYR A 104 -10.64 -7.50 -21.06
CA TYR A 104 -11.39 -7.40 -19.81
C TYR A 104 -10.53 -6.77 -18.72
N ASN A 105 -11.17 -5.99 -17.84
CA ASN A 105 -10.55 -5.44 -16.65
C ASN A 105 -11.33 -5.80 -15.39
N THR A 106 -10.61 -5.90 -14.29
CA THR A 106 -11.13 -6.09 -12.94
C THR A 106 -10.28 -5.32 -11.94
N VAL A 107 -10.82 -5.08 -10.75
CA VAL A 107 -10.01 -4.69 -9.60
C VAL A 107 -9.09 -5.85 -9.23
N LEU A 108 -7.80 -5.58 -9.09
CA LEU A 108 -6.81 -6.50 -8.53
C LEU A 108 -6.85 -6.46 -7.00
N ILE A 109 -6.75 -5.25 -6.44
CA ILE A 109 -6.73 -5.02 -4.98
C ILE A 109 -7.48 -3.72 -4.68
N GLU A 110 -8.38 -3.78 -3.70
CA GLU A 110 -8.99 -2.58 -3.10
C GLU A 110 -8.01 -1.94 -2.12
N GLY A 111 -7.98 -0.61 -2.09
CA GLY A 111 -7.46 0.12 -0.94
C GLY A 111 -8.29 -0.18 0.30
N GLY A 112 -7.70 -0.07 1.48
CA GLY A 112 -8.33 -0.52 2.71
C GLY A 112 -7.69 0.11 3.95
N PRO A 113 -8.22 -0.18 5.15
CA PRO A 113 -9.15 -1.27 5.49
C PRO A 113 -10.65 -1.00 5.33
N ASP A 114 -11.06 0.06 4.63
CA ASP A 114 -12.48 0.47 4.49
C ASP A 114 -13.14 0.94 5.80
N TRP A 115 -12.41 1.76 6.57
CA TRP A 115 -12.87 2.37 7.81
C TRP A 115 -13.94 3.45 7.59
N ASP A 116 -15.19 3.15 7.91
CA ASP A 116 -16.33 4.01 7.59
C ASP A 116 -16.55 5.23 8.52
N GLU A 117 -15.79 5.38 9.61
CA GLU A 117 -15.89 6.58 10.45
C GLU A 117 -14.99 7.71 9.93
N GLU A 118 -15.53 8.92 9.80
CA GLU A 118 -14.75 10.10 9.36
C GLU A 118 -13.54 10.37 10.26
N THR A 119 -13.67 10.09 11.55
CA THR A 119 -12.54 10.13 12.48
C THR A 119 -11.79 8.81 12.42
N SER A 120 -10.49 8.86 12.14
CA SER A 120 -9.61 7.69 12.16
C SER A 120 -9.49 7.07 13.56
N PRO A 121 -9.13 5.78 13.67
CA PRO A 121 -8.87 5.17 14.97
C PRO A 121 -7.61 5.75 15.63
N ALA A 122 -7.54 5.65 16.96
CA ALA A 122 -6.36 6.06 17.72
C ALA A 122 -5.13 5.22 17.33
N GLU A 123 -3.92 5.74 17.52
CA GLU A 123 -2.67 5.04 17.19
C GLU A 123 -2.57 3.64 17.81
N ALA A 124 -3.07 3.46 19.03
CA ALA A 124 -3.06 2.18 19.73
C ALA A 124 -3.97 1.11 19.07
N ASP A 125 -4.97 1.54 18.31
CA ASP A 125 -5.96 0.70 17.63
C ASP A 125 -5.79 0.76 16.10
N TYR A 126 -4.71 1.38 15.61
CA TYR A 126 -4.49 1.58 14.19
C TYR A 126 -4.02 0.29 13.50
N PHE A 127 -4.37 0.16 12.23
CA PHE A 127 -4.11 -1.01 11.42
C PHE A 127 -2.60 -1.21 11.18
N SER A 128 -2.15 -2.46 11.13
CA SER A 128 -0.74 -2.80 10.87
C SER A 128 -0.33 -2.54 9.42
N LYS A 129 -1.26 -2.78 8.50
CA LYS A 129 -1.16 -2.52 7.06
C LYS A 129 -2.46 -1.87 6.59
N HIS A 130 -2.33 -0.92 5.68
CA HIS A 130 -3.45 -0.31 4.97
C HIS A 130 -2.90 0.21 3.64
N LEU A 131 -3.68 0.13 2.56
CA LEU A 131 -3.34 0.75 1.28
C LEU A 131 -4.23 1.95 1.09
N SER A 132 -3.64 3.14 1.02
CA SER A 132 -4.37 4.38 0.83
C SER A 132 -3.81 5.20 -0.31
N ASN A 133 -4.69 5.57 -1.23
CA ASN A 133 -4.41 6.43 -2.36
C ASN A 133 -3.19 5.95 -3.18
N PRO A 134 -3.25 4.71 -3.72
CA PRO A 134 -2.22 4.24 -4.62
C PRO A 134 -2.12 5.20 -5.80
N ASP A 135 -0.91 5.63 -6.13
CA ASP A 135 -0.61 6.59 -7.19
C ASP A 135 0.44 6.00 -8.11
N GLY A 136 1.72 6.10 -7.73
CA GLY A 136 2.83 5.59 -8.53
C GLY A 136 2.80 4.07 -8.66
N LEU A 137 3.10 3.58 -9.87
CA LEU A 137 3.02 2.14 -10.16
C LEU A 137 4.15 1.70 -11.09
N ASN A 138 4.76 0.56 -10.77
CA ASN A 138 5.74 -0.11 -11.62
C ASN A 138 5.70 -1.63 -11.41
N VAL A 139 6.39 -2.39 -12.26
CA VAL A 139 6.62 -3.83 -12.05
C VAL A 139 8.12 -4.06 -11.91
N MET A 140 8.50 -4.86 -10.91
CA MET A 140 9.86 -5.38 -10.78
C MET A 140 9.85 -6.89 -10.65
N SER A 141 11.00 -7.53 -10.88
CA SER A 141 11.15 -8.97 -10.66
C SER A 141 12.11 -9.23 -9.50
N ILE A 142 11.71 -10.14 -8.62
CA ILE A 142 12.54 -10.67 -7.52
C ILE A 142 12.49 -12.19 -7.63
N ASP A 143 13.66 -12.83 -7.73
CA ASP A 143 13.77 -14.29 -7.89
C ASP A 143 12.91 -14.85 -9.06
N GLY A 144 12.79 -14.08 -10.14
CA GLY A 144 11.99 -14.45 -11.31
C GLY A 144 10.47 -14.27 -11.16
N GLN A 145 9.97 -13.92 -9.97
CA GLN A 145 8.57 -13.59 -9.71
C GLN A 145 8.32 -12.10 -9.95
N SER A 146 7.19 -11.74 -10.54
CA SER A 146 6.80 -10.34 -10.77
C SER A 146 6.11 -9.76 -9.53
N PHE A 147 6.49 -8.55 -9.16
CA PHE A 147 5.89 -7.77 -8.09
C PHE A 147 5.44 -6.41 -8.62
N LEU A 148 4.24 -5.97 -8.24
CA LEU A 148 3.88 -4.56 -8.36
C LEU A 148 4.62 -3.76 -7.29
N VAL A 149 5.23 -2.66 -7.73
CA VAL A 149 5.77 -1.61 -6.88
C VAL A 149 4.72 -0.52 -6.81
N ILE A 150 4.16 -0.28 -5.62
CA ILE A 150 3.03 0.64 -5.42
C ILE A 150 3.49 1.77 -4.51
N CYS A 151 3.36 2.99 -5.01
CA CYS A 151 3.65 4.21 -4.27
C CYS A 151 2.35 4.89 -3.86
N GLU A 152 2.27 5.36 -2.61
CA GLU A 152 1.12 6.14 -2.15
C GLU A 152 1.32 7.65 -2.31
N ASP A 153 0.22 8.34 -2.62
CA ASP A 153 0.03 9.78 -2.44
C ASP A 153 -1.30 10.02 -1.69
N LEU A 154 -1.22 10.05 -0.36
CA LEU A 154 -2.40 10.27 0.48
C LEU A 154 -3.04 11.62 0.18
N ASN A 155 -4.30 11.59 -0.27
CA ASN A 155 -5.06 12.80 -0.57
C ASN A 155 -5.96 13.27 0.60
N GLY A 156 -5.89 12.58 1.73
CA GLY A 156 -6.58 12.97 2.95
C GLY A 156 -6.09 12.18 4.18
N ARG A 157 -6.70 12.48 5.34
CA ARG A 157 -6.25 12.01 6.67
C ARG A 157 -7.33 11.38 7.52
N SER A 158 -8.58 11.63 7.16
CA SER A 158 -9.78 11.02 7.74
C SER A 158 -9.94 9.58 7.27
N TYR A 159 -10.95 8.92 7.82
CA TYR A 159 -11.37 7.58 7.41
C TYR A 159 -10.25 6.54 7.52
N GLY A 160 -9.45 6.59 8.58
CA GLY A 160 -8.42 5.59 8.82
C GLY A 160 -7.28 5.59 7.79
N ARG A 161 -7.02 6.71 7.10
CA ARG A 161 -5.85 6.90 6.23
C ARG A 161 -4.58 7.27 6.99
N VAL A 162 -4.73 7.94 8.13
CA VAL A 162 -3.68 8.11 9.15
C VAL A 162 -4.30 7.97 10.54
N PRO A 163 -3.52 7.66 11.60
CA PRO A 163 -4.06 7.59 12.96
C PRO A 163 -4.67 8.92 13.44
N ALA A 164 -5.63 8.83 14.37
CA ALA A 164 -6.23 10.01 14.99
C ALA A 164 -5.17 10.93 15.60
N GLY A 165 -5.26 12.23 15.30
CA GLY A 165 -4.33 13.24 15.81
C GLY A 165 -3.03 13.39 15.00
N VAL A 166 -2.78 12.52 14.02
CA VAL A 166 -1.67 12.70 13.07
C VAL A 166 -2.06 13.74 12.02
N SER A 167 -1.34 14.86 12.00
CA SER A 167 -1.69 16.03 11.18
C SER A 167 -1.03 16.05 9.80
N ASN A 168 -0.08 15.15 9.54
CA ASN A 168 0.67 15.07 8.27
C ASN A 168 0.53 13.69 7.66
N ASN A 169 0.55 13.63 6.33
CA ASN A 169 0.51 12.38 5.60
C ASN A 169 1.87 11.67 5.73
N THR A 170 1.84 10.36 5.87
CA THR A 170 3.03 9.51 5.76
C THR A 170 2.70 8.44 4.74
N CYS A 171 3.26 8.59 3.54
CA CYS A 171 2.99 7.69 2.44
C CYS A 171 3.96 6.52 2.45
N GLU A 172 3.46 5.34 2.12
CA GLU A 172 4.20 4.08 2.16
C GLU A 172 4.52 3.59 0.74
N LEU A 173 5.56 2.76 0.65
CA LEU A 173 5.98 2.06 -0.56
C LEU A 173 5.77 0.57 -0.35
N TRP A 174 5.01 -0.05 -1.24
CA TRP A 174 4.62 -1.44 -1.14
C TRP A 174 5.15 -2.27 -2.30
N LEU A 175 5.41 -3.54 -2.02
CA LEU A 175 5.38 -4.60 -3.03
C LEU A 175 4.11 -5.43 -2.88
N LEU A 176 3.61 -5.91 -4.01
CA LEU A 176 2.56 -6.92 -4.08
C LEU A 176 3.00 -8.04 -5.03
N ASP A 177 3.04 -9.29 -4.55
CA ASP A 177 3.30 -10.45 -5.40
C ASP A 177 2.15 -10.67 -6.39
N LEU A 178 2.46 -10.60 -7.68
CA LEU A 178 1.48 -10.81 -8.75
C LEU A 178 1.09 -12.28 -8.97
N SER A 179 1.70 -13.23 -8.23
CA SER A 179 1.24 -14.63 -8.22
C SER A 179 -0.07 -14.82 -7.42
N ILE A 180 -0.42 -13.85 -6.56
CA ILE A 180 -1.61 -13.90 -5.72
C ILE A 180 -2.83 -13.47 -6.54
N GLU A 181 -3.79 -14.38 -6.72
CA GLU A 181 -4.96 -14.13 -7.58
C GLU A 181 -5.95 -13.10 -7.00
N THR A 182 -6.14 -13.10 -5.68
CA THR A 182 -7.09 -12.21 -4.97
C THR A 182 -6.41 -11.52 -3.80
N PRO A 183 -5.47 -10.60 -4.06
CA PRO A 183 -4.69 -9.98 -3.01
C PRO A 183 -5.51 -8.98 -2.19
N THR A 184 -5.12 -8.86 -0.93
CA THR A 184 -5.66 -7.93 0.06
C THR A 184 -4.54 -7.05 0.62
N ALA A 185 -4.89 -6.05 1.44
CA ALA A 185 -3.90 -5.21 2.10
C ALA A 185 -2.92 -6.01 2.99
N ASP A 186 -3.31 -7.20 3.47
CA ASP A 186 -2.46 -8.06 4.28
C ASP A 186 -1.33 -8.70 3.46
N ASP A 187 -1.53 -8.88 2.16
CA ASP A 187 -0.54 -9.44 1.22
C ASP A 187 0.53 -8.41 0.80
N LEU A 188 0.36 -7.14 1.19
CA LEU A 188 1.33 -6.08 0.88
C LEU A 188 2.59 -6.20 1.73
N ILE A 189 3.74 -6.06 1.08
CA ILE A 189 5.05 -6.04 1.72
C ILE A 189 5.53 -4.59 1.76
N ARG A 190 5.56 -4.00 2.96
CA ARG A 190 6.05 -2.63 3.16
C ARG A 190 7.56 -2.59 3.00
N ILE A 191 8.07 -1.80 2.05
CA ILE A 191 9.51 -1.66 1.82
C ILE A 191 10.05 -0.33 2.34
N SER A 192 9.25 0.73 2.32
CA SER A 192 9.68 2.05 2.80
C SER A 192 8.49 2.90 3.21
N ALA A 193 8.79 3.99 3.92
CA ALA A 193 7.90 5.12 4.14
C ALA A 193 8.70 6.41 4.01
N VAL A 194 8.10 7.45 3.48
CA VAL A 194 8.77 8.75 3.27
C VAL A 194 8.52 9.72 4.43
N PRO A 195 9.35 10.77 4.58
CA PRO A 195 9.17 11.77 5.64
C PRO A 195 7.78 12.40 5.63
N ALA A 196 7.34 12.88 6.79
CA ALA A 196 6.03 13.50 6.95
C ALA A 196 5.78 14.61 5.91
N GLY A 197 4.59 14.57 5.30
CA GLY A 197 4.14 15.49 4.25
C GLY A 197 4.64 15.14 2.84
N ALA A 198 5.52 14.15 2.68
CA ALA A 198 5.92 13.67 1.37
C ALA A 198 4.94 12.63 0.83
N GLU A 199 4.88 12.54 -0.49
CA GLU A 199 4.40 11.36 -1.22
C GLU A 199 5.59 10.49 -1.65
N VAL A 200 5.31 9.22 -1.91
CA VAL A 200 6.24 8.32 -2.60
C VAL A 200 5.93 8.40 -4.09
N THR A 201 6.93 8.53 -4.96
CA THR A 201 6.67 8.55 -6.40
C THR A 201 7.88 8.12 -7.24
N GLY A 202 7.65 7.78 -8.51
CA GLY A 202 8.70 7.47 -9.48
C GLY A 202 9.60 6.29 -9.09
N ALA A 203 9.02 5.26 -8.47
CA ALA A 203 9.76 4.05 -8.13
C ALA A 203 10.08 3.24 -9.39
N ILE A 204 11.35 2.91 -9.60
CA ILE A 204 11.81 2.13 -10.76
C ILE A 204 12.97 1.22 -10.40
N ALA A 205 12.86 -0.05 -10.79
CA ALA A 205 13.95 -1.02 -10.62
C ALA A 205 15.10 -0.70 -11.58
N THR A 206 16.34 -0.89 -11.13
CA THR A 206 17.51 -0.83 -12.00
C THR A 206 17.46 -1.99 -13.02
N SER A 207 18.07 -1.80 -14.18
CA SER A 207 18.03 -2.81 -15.26
C SER A 207 18.64 -4.16 -14.88
N ASP A 208 19.48 -4.21 -13.85
CA ASP A 208 20.07 -5.44 -13.29
C ASP A 208 19.22 -6.08 -12.18
N GLY A 209 18.07 -5.49 -11.84
CA GLY A 209 17.14 -5.97 -10.81
C GLY A 209 17.63 -5.82 -9.37
N LYS A 210 18.82 -5.23 -9.15
CA LYS A 210 19.48 -5.24 -7.83
C LYS A 210 19.00 -4.15 -6.89
N SER A 211 18.46 -3.08 -7.46
CA SER A 211 18.10 -1.88 -6.71
C SER A 211 16.77 -1.31 -7.18
N LEU A 212 16.05 -0.68 -6.26
CA LEU A 212 14.88 0.14 -6.54
C LEU A 212 15.23 1.61 -6.27
N LEU A 213 15.11 2.47 -7.28
CA LEU A 213 15.25 3.91 -7.15
C LEU A 213 13.88 4.50 -6.84
N VAL A 214 13.77 5.32 -5.80
CA VAL A 214 12.50 5.85 -5.29
C VAL A 214 12.63 7.34 -5.00
N ASN A 215 11.62 8.13 -5.34
CA ASN A 215 11.56 9.54 -4.97
C ASN A 215 10.66 9.74 -3.74
N SER A 216 11.14 10.58 -2.81
CA SER A 216 10.31 11.28 -1.84
C SER A 216 10.05 12.68 -2.39
N GLN A 217 8.80 12.98 -2.72
CA GLN A 217 8.44 14.29 -3.26
C GLN A 217 7.87 15.19 -2.16
N HIS A 218 8.23 16.47 -2.22
CA HIS A 218 7.66 17.56 -1.41
C HIS A 218 7.44 17.27 0.09
N PRO A 219 8.43 16.73 0.82
CA PRO A 219 8.31 16.59 2.27
C PRO A 219 8.03 17.93 2.94
N SER A 220 7.41 17.88 4.11
CA SER A 220 7.16 19.08 4.90
C SER A 220 8.47 19.83 5.19
N SER A 221 8.46 21.14 4.98
CA SER A 221 9.59 22.02 5.31
C SER A 221 9.92 22.04 6.81
N SER A 222 9.02 21.54 7.66
CA SER A 222 9.22 21.42 9.11
C SER A 222 10.09 20.23 9.52
N ASN A 223 10.36 19.29 8.61
CA ASN A 223 11.20 18.14 8.92
C ASN A 223 12.65 18.57 9.20
N PRO A 224 13.42 17.82 10.01
CA PRO A 224 14.85 18.09 10.17
C PRO A 224 15.59 17.81 8.85
N PHE A 225 16.64 18.59 8.57
CA PHE A 225 17.53 18.31 7.44
C PHE A 225 18.16 16.90 7.58
N PRO A 226 18.26 16.10 6.49
CA PRO A 226 17.90 16.42 5.10
C PRO A 226 16.44 16.10 4.70
N PHE A 227 15.61 15.61 5.62
CA PHE A 227 14.27 15.09 5.36
C PHE A 227 13.20 16.15 5.04
N ASN A 228 13.59 17.42 4.92
CA ASN A 228 12.76 18.53 4.46
C ASN A 228 12.99 18.88 2.98
N HIS A 229 13.75 18.08 2.25
CA HIS A 229 13.97 18.23 0.82
C HIS A 229 13.51 16.99 0.07
N SER A 230 12.94 17.19 -1.13
CA SER A 230 12.74 16.09 -2.06
C SER A 230 14.07 15.39 -2.32
N LEU A 231 14.05 14.07 -2.39
CA LEU A 231 15.25 13.28 -2.61
C LEU A 231 14.92 12.02 -3.39
N THR A 232 15.92 11.53 -4.13
CA THR A 232 15.93 10.17 -4.69
C THR A 232 16.81 9.31 -3.81
N TYR A 233 16.31 8.15 -3.40
CA TYR A 233 17.06 7.15 -2.65
C TYR A 233 17.02 5.81 -3.36
N ALA A 234 18.00 4.96 -3.05
CA ALA A 234 18.11 3.62 -3.60
C ALA A 234 17.96 2.59 -2.49
N ILE A 235 17.14 1.58 -2.74
CA ILE A 235 16.99 0.39 -1.90
C ILE A 235 17.73 -0.74 -2.62
N HIS A 236 18.72 -1.33 -1.98
CA HIS A 236 19.61 -2.34 -2.58
C HIS A 236 19.40 -3.72 -1.94
N GLY A 237 19.88 -4.76 -2.61
CA GLY A 237 19.93 -6.13 -2.06
C GLY A 237 18.81 -7.04 -2.55
N PHE A 238 18.04 -6.61 -3.54
CA PHE A 238 17.01 -7.45 -4.17
C PHE A 238 17.60 -8.69 -4.88
N ASP A 239 18.90 -8.69 -5.19
CA ASP A 239 19.63 -9.84 -5.71
C ASP A 239 20.16 -10.79 -4.62
N GLN A 240 19.88 -10.50 -3.35
CA GLN A 240 20.33 -11.29 -2.19
C GLN A 240 19.17 -11.92 -1.42
N ILE A 241 17.95 -11.74 -1.91
CA ILE A 241 16.72 -12.26 -1.31
C ILE A 241 15.95 -13.09 -2.34
N THR A 242 15.19 -14.04 -1.84
CA THR A 242 14.20 -14.84 -2.58
C THR A 242 12.80 -14.34 -2.28
N VAL A 243 11.80 -14.77 -3.04
CA VAL A 243 10.38 -14.49 -2.72
C VAL A 243 10.06 -14.93 -1.29
N THR A 244 10.54 -16.11 -0.88
CA THR A 244 10.30 -16.64 0.47
C THR A 244 10.95 -15.84 1.59
N ASP A 245 11.98 -15.02 1.29
CA ASP A 245 12.58 -14.14 2.29
C ASP A 245 11.72 -12.89 2.56
N LEU A 246 10.74 -12.61 1.70
CA LEU A 246 9.79 -11.49 1.86
C LEU A 246 8.54 -11.86 2.67
N ASP A 247 8.28 -13.15 2.85
CA ASP A 247 7.15 -13.65 3.63
C ASP A 247 7.40 -13.47 5.13
N ASP A 248 6.31 -13.30 5.89
CA ASP A 248 6.37 -13.44 7.34
C ASP A 248 6.80 -14.87 7.69
N PRO A 249 7.65 -15.05 8.73
CA PRO A 249 8.22 -16.34 9.04
C PRO A 249 7.15 -17.34 9.44
N GLN A 250 7.18 -18.51 8.79
CA GLN A 250 6.36 -19.64 9.14
C GLN A 250 6.96 -20.37 10.34
N PHE A 251 6.17 -20.55 11.39
CA PHE A 251 6.54 -21.36 12.55
C PHE A 251 5.92 -22.75 12.44
N GLY A 252 6.68 -23.78 12.84
CA GLY A 252 6.14 -25.13 12.95
C GLY A 252 5.22 -25.30 14.15
N GLU A 253 4.59 -26.47 14.27
CA GLU A 253 3.88 -26.83 15.49
C GLU A 253 4.87 -26.96 16.67
N SER A 254 4.76 -26.06 17.64
CA SER A 254 5.62 -26.01 18.81
C SER A 254 4.80 -25.61 20.03
N GLU A 255 4.94 -26.37 21.12
CA GLU A 255 4.26 -26.05 22.39
C GLU A 255 4.86 -24.80 23.05
N GLY A 256 6.15 -24.53 22.82
CA GLY A 256 6.87 -23.41 23.42
C GLY A 256 6.84 -22.14 22.58
N LEU A 257 7.19 -21.01 23.19
CA LEU A 257 7.38 -19.73 22.50
C LEU A 257 8.58 -19.82 21.55
N GLU A 258 8.39 -19.55 20.28
CA GLU A 258 9.46 -19.43 19.30
C GLU A 258 9.61 -17.98 18.85
N LEU A 259 10.80 -17.63 18.37
CA LEU A 259 11.04 -16.31 17.81
C LEU A 259 11.96 -16.35 16.60
N PHE A 260 11.68 -15.49 15.64
CA PHE A 260 12.48 -15.35 14.42
C PHE A 260 12.38 -13.91 13.89
N PRO A 261 13.43 -13.34 13.26
CA PRO A 261 14.79 -13.83 13.27
C PRO A 261 15.44 -13.69 14.65
N ASN A 262 16.51 -14.43 14.88
CA ASN A 262 17.37 -14.26 16.04
C ASN A 262 18.81 -14.71 15.68
N PRO A 263 19.78 -13.79 15.52
CA PRO A 263 19.72 -12.37 15.86
C PRO A 263 18.79 -11.53 14.96
N ALA A 264 18.25 -10.44 15.51
CA ALA A 264 17.36 -9.51 14.80
C ALA A 264 17.93 -8.08 14.77
N THR A 265 17.52 -7.30 13.77
CA THR A 265 17.87 -5.86 13.63
C THR A 265 16.67 -4.94 13.83
N ARG A 266 15.46 -5.39 13.47
CA ARG A 266 14.24 -4.57 13.53
C ARG A 266 13.04 -5.33 14.06
N THR A 267 12.49 -6.28 13.30
CA THR A 267 11.30 -7.02 13.73
C THR A 267 11.68 -8.39 14.26
N VAL A 268 11.00 -8.83 15.32
CA VAL A 268 11.03 -10.19 15.84
C VAL A 268 9.60 -10.70 15.88
N TYR A 269 9.36 -11.83 15.21
CA TYR A 269 8.09 -12.53 15.12
C TYR A 269 8.02 -13.66 16.14
N PHE A 270 6.80 -14.07 16.49
CA PHE A 270 6.47 -15.15 17.42
C PHE A 270 5.49 -16.12 16.78
N ASN A 271 5.59 -17.39 17.18
CA ASN A 271 4.70 -18.45 16.71
C ASN A 271 3.25 -18.33 17.20
N ARG A 272 2.97 -17.43 18.14
CA ARG A 272 1.62 -17.19 18.67
C ARG A 272 1.49 -15.78 19.22
N ALA A 273 0.26 -15.26 19.26
CA ALA A 273 -0.05 -14.02 19.95
C ALA A 273 0.19 -14.20 21.46
N THR A 274 0.94 -13.28 22.07
CA THR A 274 1.22 -13.32 23.51
C THR A 274 1.46 -11.93 24.09
N ASP A 275 1.20 -11.79 25.39
CA ASP A 275 1.68 -10.67 26.19
C ASP A 275 3.18 -10.89 26.46
N LEU A 276 4.00 -9.88 26.16
CA LEU A 276 5.45 -10.02 26.13
C LEU A 276 6.14 -8.88 26.87
N ALA A 277 7.14 -9.19 27.68
CA ALA A 277 8.04 -8.21 28.28
C ALA A 277 9.49 -8.43 27.84
N ILE A 278 10.20 -7.34 27.52
CA ILE A 278 11.62 -7.37 27.15
C ILE A 278 12.46 -6.88 28.33
N TYR A 279 13.51 -7.65 28.67
CA TYR A 279 14.45 -7.36 29.76
C TYR A 279 15.88 -7.25 29.23
N ASN A 280 16.70 -6.39 29.84
CA ASN A 280 18.13 -6.35 29.58
C ASN A 280 18.89 -7.46 30.34
N ALA A 281 20.20 -7.56 30.10
CA ALA A 281 21.08 -8.53 30.75
C ALA A 281 21.17 -8.40 32.29
N GLN A 282 20.75 -7.26 32.85
CA GLN A 282 20.69 -7.00 34.29
C GLN A 282 19.31 -7.35 34.89
N GLY A 283 18.37 -7.86 34.10
CA GLY A 283 17.02 -8.22 34.55
C GLY A 283 16.08 -7.01 34.70
N GLN A 284 16.44 -5.85 34.16
CA GLN A 284 15.56 -4.68 34.16
C GLN A 284 14.57 -4.78 33.00
N ARG A 285 13.28 -4.61 33.29
CA ARG A 285 12.22 -4.58 32.27
C ARG A 285 12.26 -3.27 31.49
N LEU A 286 12.37 -3.37 30.18
CA LEU A 286 12.49 -2.24 29.27
C LEU A 286 11.17 -1.89 28.59
N LYS A 287 10.45 -2.89 28.07
CA LYS A 287 9.20 -2.72 27.32
C LYS A 287 8.20 -3.83 27.66
N VAL A 288 6.92 -3.54 27.47
CA VAL A 288 5.81 -4.49 27.59
C VAL A 288 4.90 -4.32 26.37
N PHE A 289 4.50 -5.43 25.77
CA PHE A 289 3.59 -5.54 24.66
C PHE A 289 2.44 -6.45 25.06
N ARG A 290 1.26 -6.24 24.46
CA ARG A 290 0.07 -7.03 24.78
C ARG A 290 -0.46 -7.69 23.53
N ASN A 291 -0.76 -8.97 23.62
CA ASN A 291 -1.37 -9.78 22.57
C ASN A 291 -0.73 -9.57 21.18
N VAL A 292 0.60 -9.68 21.11
CA VAL A 292 1.35 -9.44 19.87
C VAL A 292 1.93 -10.72 19.29
N THR A 293 2.00 -10.79 17.96
CA THR A 293 2.73 -11.82 17.20
C THR A 293 4.09 -11.33 16.71
N GLN A 294 4.40 -10.04 16.88
CA GLN A 294 5.68 -9.46 16.52
C GLN A 294 5.99 -8.19 17.33
N VAL A 295 7.26 -7.80 17.40
CA VAL A 295 7.72 -6.56 18.05
C VAL A 295 8.84 -5.88 17.28
N ASP A 296 8.86 -4.54 17.31
CA ASP A 296 9.98 -3.74 16.82
C ASP A 296 11.04 -3.53 17.93
N VAL A 297 12.25 -4.00 17.66
CA VAL A 297 13.44 -3.93 18.50
C VAL A 297 14.51 -2.97 17.98
N SER A 298 14.24 -2.23 16.88
CA SER A 298 15.21 -1.29 16.28
C SER A 298 15.62 -0.15 17.21
N GLY A 299 14.80 0.16 18.22
CA GLY A 299 15.13 1.12 19.27
C GLY A 299 16.04 0.58 20.39
N LEU A 300 16.40 -0.70 20.37
CA LEU A 300 17.27 -1.32 21.38
C LEU A 300 18.74 -1.29 20.92
N PRO A 301 19.70 -0.90 21.78
CA PRO A 301 21.12 -1.05 21.48
C PRO A 301 21.50 -2.51 21.19
N ALA A 302 22.49 -2.72 20.34
CA ALA A 302 23.03 -4.05 20.06
C ALA A 302 23.43 -4.78 21.37
N GLY A 303 22.99 -6.02 21.53
CA GLY A 303 23.18 -6.75 22.77
C GLY A 303 22.25 -7.93 22.97
N ALA A 304 22.37 -8.58 24.13
CA ALA A 304 21.52 -9.69 24.54
C ALA A 304 20.37 -9.20 25.43
N TYR A 305 19.17 -9.66 25.11
CA TYR A 305 17.92 -9.37 25.81
C TYR A 305 17.20 -10.68 26.14
N PHE A 306 16.24 -10.59 27.05
CA PHE A 306 15.37 -11.71 27.43
C PHE A 306 13.92 -11.31 27.23
N LEU A 307 13.21 -12.10 26.45
CA LEU A 307 11.78 -11.98 26.23
C LEU A 307 11.10 -12.93 27.19
N GLN A 308 10.14 -12.43 27.96
CA GLN A 308 9.30 -13.25 28.82
C GLN A 308 7.84 -13.08 28.41
N SER A 309 7.18 -14.19 28.07
CA SER A 309 5.74 -14.21 27.81
C SER A 309 4.93 -14.28 29.10
N ALA A 310 3.63 -14.00 29.04
CA ALA A 310 2.75 -14.00 30.21
C ALA A 310 2.62 -15.35 30.94
N ASP A 311 2.80 -16.47 30.23
CA ASP A 311 2.88 -17.82 30.79
C ASP A 311 4.25 -18.14 31.43
N GLY A 312 5.19 -17.19 31.39
CA GLY A 312 6.49 -17.28 32.06
C GLY A 312 7.59 -17.90 31.21
N GLU A 313 7.32 -18.31 29.97
CA GLU A 313 8.37 -18.78 29.07
C GLU A 313 9.36 -17.66 28.77
N THR A 314 10.65 -18.00 28.73
CA THR A 314 11.72 -17.03 28.50
C THR A 314 12.57 -17.43 27.30
N LYS A 315 12.81 -16.50 26.39
CA LYS A 315 13.67 -16.69 25.24
C LYS A 315 14.74 -15.60 25.17
N LYS A 316 15.96 -16.00 24.83
CA LYS A 316 17.06 -15.05 24.60
C LYS A 316 16.91 -14.44 23.20
N LEU A 317 16.95 -13.12 23.12
CA LEU A 317 17.04 -12.37 21.87
C LEU A 317 18.42 -11.72 21.77
N VAL A 318 19.00 -11.75 20.57
CA VAL A 318 20.20 -10.99 20.23
C VAL A 318 19.80 -9.88 19.25
N VAL A 319 20.01 -8.62 19.64
CA VAL A 319 19.84 -7.46 18.76
C VAL A 319 21.20 -7.10 18.17
N LYS A 320 21.25 -6.94 16.84
CA LYS A 320 22.46 -6.53 16.09
C LYS A 320 22.52 -5.04 15.85
#